data_AF-A0A7V9PVD9-F1
#
_entry.id   AF-A0A7V9PVD9-F1
#
_cell.length_a   1.000
_cell.length_b   1.000
_cell.length_c   1.000
_cell.angle_alpha   90.00
_cell.angle_beta   90.00
_cell.angle_gamma   90.00
#
_symmetry.space_group_name_H-M   'P 1'
#
loop_
_entity.id
_entity.type
_entity.pdbx_description
1 polymer ?
#
loop_
_entity_poly.entity_id
_entity_poly.type
_entity_poly.pdbx_seq_one_letter_code
_entity_poly.pdbx_strand_id
1 'polypeptide(L)'
;TRAGLSEDDTLAIRHGKPTGDDRLDALLALGREITGDVGHVQDATWQQGLDAGWSVEELQELYAHVAVNIYTNYFNHFAGTELDVPEAPELGSTT
;
A
#
# COMPACT_ATOMS: atom_id res chain seq x y z
N THR A 1 4.40 8.19 13.26
CA THR A 1 5.51 7.38 12.70
C THR A 1 6.54 8.30 12.01
N ARG A 2 7.72 7.80 11.58
CA ARG A 2 8.70 8.63 10.83
C ARG A 2 8.14 9.20 9.51
N ALA A 3 7.08 8.59 8.98
CA ALA A 3 6.39 9.00 7.75
C ALA A 3 5.25 10.00 7.97
N GLY A 4 5.03 10.47 9.21
CA GLY A 4 3.93 11.40 9.53
C GLY A 4 2.57 10.74 9.75
N LEU A 5 2.43 9.44 9.53
CA LEU A 5 1.19 8.69 9.79
C LEU A 5 0.95 8.47 11.29
N SER A 6 -0.32 8.54 11.71
CA SER A 6 -0.73 8.13 13.05
C SER A 6 -0.71 6.59 13.18
N GLU A 7 -0.87 6.11 14.40
CA GLU A 7 -1.02 4.67 14.66
C GLU A 7 -2.33 4.14 14.04
N ASP A 8 -3.41 4.90 14.17
CA ASP A 8 -4.71 4.57 13.59
C ASP A 8 -4.65 4.50 12.06
N ASP A 9 -3.97 5.45 11.40
CA ASP A 9 -3.75 5.39 9.94
C ASP A 9 -2.99 4.12 9.55
N THR A 10 -1.93 3.80 10.31
CA THR A 10 -1.10 2.61 10.05
C THR A 10 -1.92 1.33 10.18
N LEU A 11 -2.78 1.25 11.19
CA LEU A 11 -3.70 0.12 11.39
C LEU A 11 -4.75 0.06 10.28
N ALA A 12 -5.37 1.19 9.93
CA ALA A 12 -6.35 1.26 8.84
C ALA A 12 -5.75 0.79 7.51
N ILE A 13 -4.55 1.28 7.16
CA ILE A 13 -3.79 0.86 5.97
C ILE A 13 -3.54 -0.65 5.98
N ARG A 14 -3.05 -1.20 7.10
CA ARG A 14 -2.78 -2.64 7.21
C ARG A 14 -4.07 -3.47 7.12
N HIS A 15 -5.20 -2.96 7.61
CA HIS A 15 -6.50 -3.61 7.51
C HIS A 15 -7.20 -3.42 6.14
N GLY A 16 -6.78 -2.46 5.34
CA GLY A 16 -7.53 -2.07 4.15
C GLY A 16 -8.78 -1.29 4.39
N LYS A 17 -8.75 -0.45 5.41
CA LYS A 17 -9.80 0.51 5.70
C LYS A 17 -9.35 1.91 5.25
N PRO A 18 -10.30 2.80 4.92
CA PRO A 18 -10.00 4.20 4.68
C PRO A 18 -9.31 4.84 5.89
N THR A 19 -8.37 5.76 5.64
CA THR A 19 -7.74 6.60 6.66
C THR A 19 -8.53 7.88 6.92
N GLY A 20 -9.43 8.25 6.00
CA GLY A 20 -10.17 9.52 6.05
C GLY A 20 -9.41 10.70 5.44
N ASP A 21 -8.28 10.42 4.79
CA ASP A 21 -7.59 11.35 3.90
C ASP A 21 -7.84 10.86 2.47
N ASP A 22 -8.76 11.52 1.76
CA ASP A 22 -9.18 11.14 0.42
C ASP A 22 -8.01 11.03 -0.57
N ARG A 23 -6.97 11.88 -0.42
CA ARG A 23 -5.78 11.83 -1.27
C ARG A 23 -4.97 10.59 -0.98
N LEU A 24 -4.73 10.27 0.29
CA LEU A 24 -4.02 9.05 0.67
C LEU A 24 -4.81 7.79 0.29
N ASP A 25 -6.12 7.77 0.55
CA ASP A 25 -7.00 6.63 0.31
C ASP A 25 -7.05 6.27 -1.19
N ALA A 26 -7.03 7.25 -2.09
CA ALA A 26 -6.93 7.00 -3.53
C ALA A 26 -5.61 6.32 -3.92
N LEU A 27 -4.47 6.74 -3.35
CA LEU A 27 -3.17 6.10 -3.60
C LEU A 27 -3.14 4.66 -3.07
N LEU A 28 -3.74 4.43 -1.89
CA LEU A 28 -3.85 3.11 -1.28
C LEU A 28 -4.74 2.17 -2.10
N ALA A 29 -5.84 2.67 -2.67
CA ALA A 29 -6.70 1.91 -3.57
C ALA A 29 -5.93 1.46 -4.82
N LEU A 30 -5.20 2.38 -5.45
CA LEU A 30 -4.35 2.06 -6.60
C LEU A 30 -3.30 0.99 -6.25
N GLY A 31 -2.60 1.16 -5.12
CA GLY A 31 -1.57 0.23 -4.64
C GLY A 31 -2.10 -1.17 -4.31
N ARG A 32 -3.36 -1.27 -3.87
CA ARG A 32 -4.04 -2.57 -3.66
C ARG A 32 -4.38 -3.24 -4.96
N GLU A 33 -5.00 -2.50 -5.89
CA GLU A 33 -5.48 -3.08 -7.15
C GLU A 33 -4.31 -3.60 -7.99
N ILE A 34 -3.26 -2.80 -8.18
CA ILE A 34 -2.05 -3.23 -8.88
C ILE A 34 -1.42 -4.49 -8.26
N THR A 35 -1.41 -4.60 -6.93
CA THR A 35 -0.82 -5.76 -6.24
C THR A 35 -1.73 -6.99 -6.36
N GLY A 36 -3.04 -6.82 -6.25
CA GLY A 36 -4.02 -7.89 -6.32
C GLY A 36 -4.29 -8.40 -7.73
N ASP A 37 -4.14 -7.54 -8.74
CA ASP A 37 -4.43 -7.82 -10.15
C ASP A 37 -3.16 -7.84 -11.01
N VAL A 38 -2.04 -8.23 -10.41
CA VAL A 38 -0.77 -8.57 -11.10
C VAL A 38 -0.30 -7.47 -12.07
N GLY A 39 -0.33 -6.22 -11.61
CA GLY A 39 0.10 -5.06 -12.39
C GLY A 39 -1.01 -4.38 -13.19
N HIS A 40 -2.22 -4.93 -13.22
CA HIS A 40 -3.37 -4.31 -13.86
C HIS A 40 -4.11 -3.38 -12.88
N VAL A 41 -4.66 -2.29 -13.43
CA VAL A 41 -5.45 -1.29 -12.71
C VAL A 41 -6.60 -0.91 -13.64
N GLN A 42 -7.79 -0.79 -13.08
CA GLN A 42 -8.97 -0.34 -13.80
C GLN A 42 -8.90 1.18 -14.05
N ASP A 43 -9.42 1.63 -15.20
CA ASP A 43 -9.47 3.06 -15.54
C ASP A 43 -10.15 3.90 -14.44
N ALA A 44 -11.13 3.32 -13.74
CA ALA A 44 -11.82 3.97 -12.63
C ALA A 44 -10.90 4.25 -11.44
N THR A 45 -10.05 3.30 -11.05
CA THR A 45 -9.09 3.46 -9.95
C THR A 45 -7.98 4.42 -10.33
N TRP A 46 -7.50 4.35 -11.58
CA TRP A 46 -6.54 5.32 -12.12
C TRP A 46 -7.10 6.75 -12.08
N GLN A 47 -8.33 6.94 -12.56
CA GLN A 47 -8.99 8.24 -12.56
C GLN A 47 -9.22 8.77 -11.14
N GLN A 48 -9.59 7.92 -10.18
CA GLN A 48 -9.70 8.31 -8.78
C GLN A 48 -8.39 8.88 -8.22
N GLY A 49 -7.23 8.31 -8.59
CA GLY A 49 -5.92 8.85 -8.21
C GLY A 49 -5.69 10.27 -8.74
N LEU A 50 -6.03 10.50 -10.01
CA LEU A 50 -5.91 11.83 -10.63
C LEU A 50 -6.87 12.85 -10.01
N ASP A 51 -8.12 12.44 -9.78
CA ASP A 51 -9.16 13.30 -9.19
C ASP A 51 -8.81 13.70 -7.75
N ALA A 52 -8.09 12.84 -7.03
CA ALA A 52 -7.57 13.11 -5.69
C ALA A 52 -6.31 14.01 -5.68
N GLY A 53 -5.84 14.43 -6.86
CA GLY A 53 -4.75 15.39 -7.02
C GLY A 53 -3.35 14.78 -7.07
N TRP A 54 -3.21 13.48 -7.36
CA TRP A 54 -1.92 12.89 -7.71
C TRP A 54 -1.58 13.15 -9.18
N SER A 55 -0.30 13.37 -9.48
CA SER A 55 0.16 13.43 -10.86
C SER A 55 0.32 12.05 -11.47
N VAL A 56 0.33 11.98 -12.80
CA VAL A 56 0.63 10.74 -13.53
C VAL A 56 1.99 10.17 -13.11
N GLU A 57 2.99 11.02 -12.90
CA GLU A 57 4.33 10.64 -12.47
C GLU A 57 4.32 10.05 -11.05
N GLU A 58 3.59 10.65 -10.11
CA GLU A 58 3.45 10.12 -8.75
C GLU A 58 2.75 8.75 -8.74
N LEU A 59 1.71 8.56 -9.56
CA LEU A 59 1.03 7.26 -9.69
C LEU A 59 1.93 6.20 -10.37
N GLN A 60 2.79 6.60 -11.30
CA GLN A 60 3.80 5.70 -11.88
C GLN A 60 4.94 5.39 -10.90
N GLU A 61 5.31 6.33 -10.03
CA GLU A 61 6.27 6.10 -8.96
C GLU A 61 5.73 5.06 -7.95
N LEU A 62 4.42 5.08 -7.67
CA LEU A 62 3.77 4.04 -6.87
C LEU A 62 4.01 2.64 -7.47
N TYR A 63 3.89 2.48 -8.79
CA TYR A 63 4.19 1.21 -9.47
C TYR A 63 5.62 0.73 -9.17
N ALA A 64 6.60 1.64 -9.23
CA ALA A 64 8.00 1.30 -8.94
C ALA A 64 8.16 0.82 -7.48
N HIS A 65 7.50 1.48 -6.53
CA HIS A 65 7.50 1.04 -5.13
C HIS A 65 6.84 -0.32 -4.93
N VAL A 66 5.72 -0.58 -5.60
CA VAL A 66 5.05 -1.90 -5.57
C VAL A 66 5.98 -2.98 -6.12
N ALA A 67 6.64 -2.73 -7.26
CA ALA A 67 7.55 -3.70 -7.86
C ALA A 67 8.73 -4.03 -6.94
N VAL A 68 9.33 -3.01 -6.29
CA VAL A 68 10.41 -3.22 -5.31
C VAL A 68 9.91 -4.02 -4.10
N ASN A 69 8.71 -3.72 -3.58
CA ASN A 69 8.11 -4.46 -2.47
C ASN A 69 7.81 -5.92 -2.83
N ILE A 70 7.30 -6.19 -4.04
CA ILE A 70 7.08 -7.57 -4.51
C ILE A 70 8.41 -8.31 -4.59
N TYR A 71 9.43 -7.70 -5.19
CA TYR A 71 10.76 -8.30 -5.28
C TYR A 71 11.32 -8.66 -3.91
N THR A 72 11.33 -7.72 -2.96
CA THR A 72 11.92 -7.95 -1.63
C THR A 72 11.10 -8.96 -0.82
N ASN A 73 9.76 -8.87 -0.85
CA ASN A 73 8.90 -9.82 -0.15
C ASN A 73 9.08 -11.25 -0.69
N TYR A 74 9.11 -11.42 -2.01
CA TYR A 74 9.24 -12.73 -2.63
C TYR A 74 10.64 -13.30 -2.41
N PHE A 75 11.68 -12.47 -2.51
CA PHE A 75 13.04 -12.89 -2.22
C PHE A 75 13.19 -13.34 -0.76
N ASN A 76 12.63 -12.59 0.20
CA ASN A 76 12.69 -12.96 1.61
C ASN A 76 11.95 -14.28 1.90
N HIS A 77 10.78 -14.50 1.30
CA HIS A 77 10.08 -15.77 1.40
C HIS A 77 10.88 -16.92 0.77
N PHE A 78 11.49 -16.69 -0.40
CA PHE A 78 12.32 -17.68 -1.08
C PHE A 78 13.56 -18.06 -0.26
N ALA A 79 14.24 -17.09 0.33
CA ALA A 79 15.45 -17.28 1.12
C ALA A 79 15.16 -17.84 2.53
N GLY A 80 13.92 -17.76 3.00
CA GLY A 80 13.58 -18.08 4.39
C GLY A 80 14.19 -17.08 5.38
N THR A 81 14.27 -15.81 5.00
CA THR A 81 14.90 -14.75 5.81
C THR A 81 14.20 -14.63 7.18
N GLU A 82 14.97 -14.74 8.27
CA GLU A 82 14.49 -14.50 9.63
C GLU A 82 14.30 -12.99 9.86
N LEU A 83 13.24 -12.61 10.59
CA LEU A 83 12.96 -11.22 10.91
C LEU A 83 13.97 -10.70 11.94
N ASP A 84 14.70 -9.63 11.59
CA ASP A 84 15.72 -8.99 12.44
C ASP A 84 15.21 -7.74 13.19
N VAL A 85 13.89 -7.51 13.13
CA VAL A 85 13.18 -6.39 13.75
C VAL A 85 12.01 -6.88 14.62
N PRO A 86 11.51 -6.05 15.55
CA PRO A 86 10.30 -6.39 16.29
C PRO A 86 9.13 -6.70 15.35
N GLU A 87 8.34 -7.71 15.71
CA GLU A 87 7.11 -8.03 14.98
C GLU A 87 6.16 -6.82 14.96
N ALA A 88 5.44 -6.66 13.85
CA ALA A 88 4.40 -5.65 13.77
C ALA A 88 3.25 -6.02 14.75
N PRO A 89 2.61 -5.04 15.41
CA PRO A 89 1.47 -5.30 16.28
C PRO A 89 0.40 -6.14 15.58
N GLU A 90 -0.21 -7.08 16.30
CA GLU A 90 -1.29 -7.90 15.72
C GLU A 90 -2.43 -7.01 15.21
N LEU A 91 -2.94 -7.36 14.04
CA LEU A 91 -4.19 -6.80 13.54
C LEU A 91 -5.31 -7.48 14.34
N GLY A 92 -5.86 -6.77 15.33
CA GLY A 92 -6.92 -7.32 16.18
C GLY A 92 -8.00 -8.01 15.35
N SER A 93 -8.46 -9.17 15.81
CA SER A 93 -9.46 -9.98 15.10
C SER A 93 -10.69 -9.14 14.79
N THR A 94 -10.99 -8.98 13.50
CA THR A 94 -12.20 -8.28 13.06
C THR A 94 -13.41 -9.14 13.45
N THR A 95 -14.14 -8.72 14.48
CA THR A 95 -15.50 -9.22 14.73
C THR A 95 -16.48 -8.53 13.81
#